data_AF-A0A6G0RPH1-F1
#
_entry.id   AF-A0A6G0RPH1-F1
#
_cell.length_a   1.000
_cell.length_b   1.000
_cell.length_c   1.000
_cell.angle_alpha   90.00
_cell.angle_beta   90.00
_cell.angle_gamma   90.00
#
_symmetry.space_group_name_H-M   'P 1'
#
loop_
_entity.id
_entity.type
_entity.pdbx_description
1 polymer ?
#
loop_
_entity_poly.entity_id
_entity_poly.type
_entity_poly.pdbx_seq_one_letter_code
_entity_poly.pdbx_strand_id
1 'polypeptide(L)'
;MKSKQPKWKKFHCPPLSASRQEQITHEANRACDELLRFSAGEAFTHCCTGSSLNDDEDDDEDPDRLKWEYTEQMQSVRVEKVKVKSESKSKRGVFYFRGITQLEAGVDEVLELYDVDMAHPNMQLEKKLSPDILHSVVLYEILPYRRDESTVFIGIRWSAVRSPYVLVRNRDYCYLEIQRRFTLHDGRRGFARCLHSVKIKSCPDMEKSHGFVRGSMYRSGIVFIESKRDRKTLDVVQAVYTDLKGNVPQWVVAKGLRQRLMSLEHLKKYVNMKRVANQTFARRSQLMAPGKVKTCFVCVDDIGTFKRRYNCQKCGEVICGRCKLTINADIPVVGKMKLTICSLCSLAINRSALPDNNNSDDSEGLGHRPFSASQQPTYRHHDCDDEAPVRKRALSLNSFHTANFDHTSLQSSVLAREF
;
A
#
# COMPACT_ATOMS: atom_id res chain seq x y z
N MET A 1 -24.74 -18.36 -19.36
CA MET A 1 -23.88 -19.53 -19.06
C MET A 1 -23.13 -19.27 -17.76
N LYS A 2 -23.42 -20.02 -16.69
CA LYS A 2 -22.66 -19.92 -15.43
C LYS A 2 -21.23 -20.41 -15.71
N SER A 3 -20.26 -19.49 -15.75
CA SER A 3 -18.84 -19.80 -15.86
C SER A 3 -18.45 -20.78 -14.76
N LYS A 4 -18.26 -22.06 -15.09
CA LYS A 4 -17.67 -23.04 -14.16
C LYS A 4 -16.29 -22.50 -13.81
N GLN A 5 -16.09 -22.06 -12.57
CA GLN A 5 -14.75 -21.70 -12.12
C GLN A 5 -13.83 -22.91 -12.32
N PRO A 6 -12.60 -22.71 -12.82
CA PRO A 6 -11.66 -23.80 -13.01
C PRO A 6 -11.44 -24.52 -11.67
N LYS A 7 -11.57 -25.84 -11.66
CA LYS A 7 -11.24 -26.65 -10.47
C LYS A 7 -9.73 -26.54 -10.26
N TRP A 8 -9.32 -25.85 -9.20
CA TRP A 8 -7.91 -25.71 -8.84
C TRP A 8 -7.33 -27.03 -8.33
N LYS A 9 -6.03 -27.23 -8.55
CA LYS A 9 -5.30 -28.38 -8.00
C LYS A 9 -5.39 -28.38 -6.47
N LYS A 10 -5.74 -29.53 -5.90
CA LYS A 10 -5.56 -29.77 -4.47
C LYS A 10 -4.11 -30.18 -4.22
N PHE A 11 -3.38 -29.39 -3.45
CA PHE A 11 -2.02 -29.71 -3.06
C PHE A 11 -2.04 -30.73 -1.91
N HIS A 12 -1.16 -31.74 -1.99
CA HIS A 12 -0.90 -32.64 -0.89
C HIS A 12 0.39 -32.19 -0.20
N CYS A 13 0.27 -31.60 0.98
CA CYS A 13 1.36 -30.99 1.73
C CYS A 13 1.59 -31.79 3.03
N PRO A 14 2.33 -32.91 2.99
CA PRO A 14 2.68 -33.63 4.21
C PRO A 14 3.58 -32.76 5.12
N PRO A 15 3.55 -32.95 6.44
CA PRO A 15 4.40 -32.20 7.37
C PRO A 15 5.87 -32.25 6.97
N LEU A 16 6.57 -31.13 7.11
CA LEU A 16 8.00 -31.03 6.82
C LEU A 16 8.80 -31.45 8.06
N SER A 17 9.91 -32.15 7.87
CA SER A 17 10.85 -32.45 8.96
C SER A 17 11.47 -31.18 9.54
N ALA A 18 11.88 -31.22 10.81
CA ALA A 18 12.49 -30.08 11.50
C ALA A 18 13.71 -29.52 10.74
N SER A 19 14.62 -30.39 10.30
CA SER A 19 15.79 -30.00 9.48
C SER A 19 15.39 -29.31 8.17
N ARG A 20 14.30 -29.74 7.52
CA ARG A 20 13.82 -29.09 6.30
C ARG A 20 13.20 -27.72 6.59
N GLN A 21 12.48 -27.58 7.71
CA GLN A 21 11.95 -26.28 8.14
C GLN A 21 13.09 -25.30 8.45
N GLU A 22 14.14 -25.74 9.16
CA GLU A 22 15.33 -24.93 9.45
C GLU A 22 16.03 -24.47 8.16
N GLN A 23 16.21 -25.37 7.19
CA GLN A 23 16.77 -25.02 5.89
C GLN A 23 15.96 -23.95 5.16
N ILE A 24 14.62 -24.07 5.16
CA ILE A 24 13.73 -23.08 4.54
C ILE A 24 13.81 -21.75 5.26
N THR A 25 13.86 -21.76 6.60
CA THR A 25 14.04 -20.55 7.42
C THR A 25 15.35 -19.85 7.11
N HIS A 26 16.45 -20.59 6.96
CA HIS A 26 17.75 -20.02 6.58
C HIS A 26 17.70 -19.41 5.17
N GLU A 27 17.13 -20.11 4.19
CA GLU A 27 16.94 -19.61 2.82
C GLU A 27 16.08 -18.34 2.79
N ALA A 28 15.01 -18.29 3.59
CA ALA A 28 14.12 -17.15 3.71
C ALA A 28 14.84 -15.91 4.25
N ASN A 29 15.60 -16.08 5.34
CA ASN A 29 16.38 -14.98 5.93
C ASN A 29 17.40 -14.43 4.94
N ARG A 30 18.19 -15.31 4.30
CA ARG A 30 19.15 -14.91 3.27
C ARG A 30 18.50 -14.15 2.13
N ALA A 31 17.36 -14.64 1.61
CA ALA A 31 16.64 -13.95 0.54
C ALA A 31 16.12 -12.56 0.97
N CYS A 32 15.72 -12.40 2.24
CA CYS A 32 15.29 -11.12 2.80
C CYS A 32 16.46 -10.15 2.98
N ASP A 33 17.62 -10.64 3.43
CA ASP A 33 18.85 -9.83 3.55
C ASP A 33 19.30 -9.33 2.18
N GLU A 34 19.28 -10.22 1.17
CA GLU A 34 19.55 -9.83 -0.21
C GLU A 34 18.52 -8.82 -0.73
N LEU A 35 17.22 -8.97 -0.45
CA LEU A 35 16.24 -7.95 -0.81
C LEU A 35 16.61 -6.59 -0.21
N LEU A 36 16.83 -6.52 1.11
CA LEU A 36 17.16 -5.28 1.80
C LEU A 36 18.43 -4.62 1.24
N ARG A 37 19.50 -5.41 1.07
CA ARG A 37 20.78 -4.94 0.51
C ARG A 37 20.62 -4.40 -0.91
N PHE A 38 19.93 -5.12 -1.80
CA PHE A 38 19.84 -4.74 -3.21
C PHE A 38 18.84 -3.61 -3.44
N SER A 39 17.66 -3.66 -2.80
CA SER A 39 16.59 -2.70 -3.10
C SER A 39 16.72 -1.40 -2.31
N ALA A 40 17.21 -1.47 -1.08
CA ALA A 40 17.23 -0.37 -0.13
C ALA A 40 18.61 -0.14 0.50
N GLY A 41 19.69 -0.68 -0.09
CA GLY A 41 21.05 -0.60 0.46
C GLY A 41 21.50 0.82 0.81
N GLU A 42 21.12 1.82 0.00
CA GLU A 42 21.36 3.24 0.27
C GLU A 42 20.85 3.68 1.65
N ALA A 43 19.69 3.17 2.09
CA ALA A 43 19.13 3.47 3.41
C ALA A 43 19.95 2.86 4.56
N PHE A 44 20.75 1.82 4.28
CA PHE A 44 21.65 1.18 5.23
C PHE A 44 23.07 1.77 5.21
N THR A 45 23.51 2.40 4.10
CA THR A 45 24.87 2.95 3.94
C THR A 45 25.02 4.43 4.34
N HIS A 46 23.95 5.21 4.30
CA HIS A 46 24.00 6.68 4.48
C HIS A 46 24.36 7.20 5.91
N CYS A 47 24.89 6.36 6.80
CA CYS A 47 25.38 6.77 8.13
C CYS A 47 26.91 6.93 8.24
N CYS A 48 27.69 6.53 7.24
CA CYS A 48 29.17 6.60 7.35
C CYS A 48 29.79 7.94 6.93
N THR A 49 29.06 8.83 6.24
CA THR A 49 29.61 10.10 5.71
C THR A 49 29.11 11.35 6.44
N GLY A 50 28.66 11.19 7.68
CA GLY A 50 28.16 12.29 8.52
C GLY A 50 29.19 12.88 9.48
N SER A 51 30.45 13.08 9.04
CA SER A 51 31.46 13.86 9.78
C SER A 51 32.75 13.96 8.95
N SER A 52 32.81 14.91 8.02
CA SER A 52 33.99 15.76 7.76
C SER A 52 33.70 16.60 6.52
N LEU A 53 33.59 17.91 6.74
CA LEU A 53 33.89 18.89 5.71
C LEU A 53 35.41 18.84 5.55
N ASN A 54 35.90 18.16 4.52
CA ASN A 54 37.16 18.43 3.85
C ASN A 54 37.02 17.83 2.45
N ASP A 55 37.05 18.72 1.46
CA ASP A 55 37.23 18.40 0.06
C ASP A 55 38.60 17.74 -0.16
N ASP A 56 38.68 16.92 -1.20
CA ASP A 56 39.85 16.23 -1.75
C ASP A 56 40.35 15.00 -0.98
N GLU A 57 39.96 13.80 -1.42
CA GLU A 57 40.85 12.65 -1.71
C GLU A 57 40.01 11.39 -2.08
N ASP A 58 40.25 10.90 -3.30
CA ASP A 58 39.96 9.57 -3.87
C ASP A 58 38.63 8.87 -3.49
N ASP A 59 37.64 8.97 -4.39
CA ASP A 59 36.52 8.03 -4.50
C ASP A 59 37.07 6.60 -4.73
N ASP A 60 37.33 5.87 -3.64
CA ASP A 60 37.36 4.40 -3.65
C ASP A 60 35.96 3.92 -4.10
N GLU A 61 35.74 3.82 -5.41
CA GLU A 61 34.53 3.24 -6.01
C GLU A 61 34.40 1.80 -5.50
N ASP A 62 33.56 1.59 -4.47
CA ASP A 62 33.14 0.25 -4.05
C ASP A 62 32.65 -0.53 -5.29
N PRO A 63 33.41 -1.53 -5.76
CA PRO A 63 33.15 -2.20 -7.03
C PRO A 63 31.83 -3.02 -7.00
N ASP A 64 31.23 -3.18 -5.82
CA ASP A 64 29.94 -3.84 -5.61
C ASP A 64 28.76 -2.85 -5.46
N ARG A 65 28.99 -1.53 -5.56
CA ARG A 65 27.91 -0.54 -5.48
C ARG A 65 27.01 -0.63 -6.71
N LEU A 66 25.78 -1.08 -6.48
CA LEU A 66 24.76 -1.21 -7.53
C LEU A 66 24.42 0.16 -8.13
N LYS A 67 24.82 0.37 -9.39
CA LYS A 67 24.47 1.58 -10.14
C LYS A 67 23.05 1.48 -10.70
N TRP A 68 22.10 2.03 -9.97
CA TRP A 68 20.71 2.11 -10.41
C TRP A 68 20.52 3.19 -11.49
N GLU A 69 19.93 2.78 -12.61
CA GLU A 69 19.62 3.65 -13.74
C GLU A 69 18.14 4.01 -13.73
N TYR A 70 17.83 5.31 -13.76
CA TYR A 70 16.46 5.77 -13.98
C TYR A 70 15.93 5.27 -15.32
N THR A 71 14.67 4.80 -15.32
CA THR A 71 14.00 4.32 -16.52
C THR A 71 12.82 5.21 -16.90
N GLU A 72 11.88 5.41 -15.97
CA GLU A 72 10.66 6.19 -16.20
C GLU A 72 9.98 6.58 -14.88
N GLN A 73 8.95 7.43 -14.97
CA GLN A 73 8.06 7.79 -13.88
C GLN A 73 6.63 7.38 -14.23
N MET A 74 5.99 6.57 -13.38
CA MET A 74 4.60 6.13 -13.56
C MET A 74 3.76 6.66 -12.39
N GLN A 75 2.97 7.72 -12.63
CA GLN A 75 2.28 8.44 -11.55
C GLN A 75 3.30 8.90 -10.49
N SER A 76 3.17 8.47 -9.24
CA SER A 76 4.13 8.80 -8.19
C SER A 76 5.25 7.76 -8.02
N VAL A 77 5.25 6.69 -8.82
CA VAL A 77 6.27 5.63 -8.79
C VAL A 77 7.43 5.96 -9.73
N ARG A 78 8.61 6.17 -9.16
CA ARG A 78 9.88 6.25 -9.89
C ARG A 78 10.39 4.85 -10.19
N VAL A 79 10.72 4.56 -11.44
CA VAL A 79 11.20 3.24 -11.87
C VAL A 79 12.68 3.30 -12.18
N GLU A 80 13.43 2.37 -11.61
CA GLU A 80 14.85 2.21 -11.84
C GLU A 80 15.19 0.76 -12.16
N LYS A 81 16.31 0.57 -12.84
CA LYS A 81 16.83 -0.75 -13.19
C LYS A 81 18.32 -0.84 -12.88
N VAL A 82 18.80 -2.05 -12.62
CA VAL A 82 20.24 -2.32 -12.51
C VAL A 82 20.55 -3.62 -13.24
N LYS A 83 21.67 -3.64 -13.98
CA LYS A 83 22.15 -4.84 -14.65
C LYS A 83 22.85 -5.74 -13.63
N VAL A 84 22.37 -6.97 -13.49
CA VAL A 84 22.99 -7.97 -12.60
C VAL A 84 23.91 -8.86 -13.44
N LYS A 85 25.15 -9.04 -12.98
CA LYS A 85 26.09 -9.99 -13.59
C LYS A 85 25.51 -11.39 -13.39
N SER A 86 25.21 -12.10 -14.48
CA SER A 86 24.78 -13.50 -14.43
C SER A 86 26.02 -14.39 -14.37
N GLU A 87 26.04 -15.39 -13.48
CA GLU A 87 27.05 -16.46 -13.48
C GLU A 87 26.97 -17.33 -14.76
N SER A 88 25.85 -17.28 -15.50
CA SER A 88 25.69 -18.02 -16.74
C SER A 88 26.32 -17.28 -17.92
N LYS A 89 26.99 -18.01 -18.83
CA LYS A 89 27.56 -17.51 -20.11
C LYS A 89 26.53 -16.93 -21.11
N SER A 90 25.30 -16.65 -20.67
CA SER A 90 24.26 -15.99 -21.46
C SER A 90 24.68 -14.56 -21.81
N LYS A 91 24.82 -14.26 -23.10
CA LYS A 91 25.14 -12.93 -23.63
C LYS A 91 24.06 -11.86 -23.34
N ARG A 92 22.89 -12.22 -22.82
CA ARG A 92 21.83 -11.27 -22.45
C ARG A 92 21.97 -10.86 -21.00
N GLY A 93 22.25 -9.57 -20.78
CA GLY A 93 22.23 -8.96 -19.45
C GLY A 93 20.86 -9.12 -18.80
N VAL A 94 20.86 -9.50 -17.53
CA VAL A 94 19.65 -9.67 -16.73
C VAL A 94 19.46 -8.42 -15.88
N PHE A 95 18.25 -7.88 -15.83
CA PHE A 95 17.95 -6.64 -15.11
C PHE A 95 17.12 -6.89 -13.86
N TYR A 96 17.52 -6.27 -12.77
CA TYR A 96 16.72 -6.03 -11.59
C TYR A 96 15.95 -4.73 -11.79
N PHE A 97 14.69 -4.66 -11.38
CA PHE A 97 13.91 -3.43 -11.42
C PHE A 97 13.41 -3.08 -10.02
N ARG A 98 13.31 -1.79 -9.72
CA ARG A 98 12.64 -1.30 -8.52
C ARG A 98 11.70 -0.14 -8.85
N GLY A 99 10.57 -0.11 -8.15
CA GLY A 99 9.67 1.03 -8.07
C GLY A 99 9.84 1.70 -6.72
N ILE A 100 9.97 3.01 -6.70
CA ILE A 100 10.17 3.81 -5.49
C ILE A 100 9.05 4.84 -5.38
N THR A 101 8.48 4.97 -4.19
CA THR A 101 7.45 5.98 -3.91
C THR A 101 7.40 6.30 -2.41
N GLN A 102 6.67 7.36 -2.05
CA GLN A 102 6.28 7.63 -0.67
C GLN A 102 4.82 7.24 -0.41
N LEU A 103 4.52 6.77 0.81
CA LEU A 103 3.19 6.38 1.26
C LEU A 103 2.91 7.01 2.62
N GLU A 104 1.84 7.80 2.74
CA GLU A 104 1.38 8.34 4.03
C GLU A 104 0.73 7.19 4.85
N ALA A 105 1.50 6.52 5.71
CA ALA A 105 1.10 5.41 6.56
C ALA A 105 2.12 5.17 7.68
N GLY A 106 1.72 4.41 8.70
CA GLY A 106 2.65 3.87 9.70
C GLY A 106 3.14 2.46 9.35
N VAL A 107 4.30 2.06 9.88
CA VAL A 107 4.83 0.68 9.71
C VAL A 107 3.82 -0.36 10.22
N ASP A 108 3.21 -0.10 11.38
CA ASP A 108 2.25 -1.02 11.99
C ASP A 108 0.94 -1.10 11.19
N GLU A 109 0.53 0.00 10.53
CA GLU A 109 -0.64 0.01 9.63
C GLU A 109 -0.39 -0.84 8.39
N VAL A 110 0.78 -0.74 7.74
CA VAL A 110 1.09 -1.57 6.57
C VAL A 110 1.31 -3.03 6.97
N LEU A 111 1.88 -3.30 8.15
CA LEU A 111 2.02 -4.65 8.68
C LEU A 111 0.66 -5.34 8.82
N GLU A 112 -0.32 -4.64 9.40
CA GLU A 112 -1.70 -5.14 9.51
C GLU A 112 -2.34 -5.47 8.15
N LEU A 113 -1.98 -4.76 7.07
CA LEU A 113 -2.48 -5.10 5.74
C LEU A 113 -1.97 -6.47 5.26
N TYR A 114 -0.78 -6.87 5.68
CA TYR A 114 -0.13 -8.12 5.28
C TYR A 114 -0.32 -9.27 6.28
N ASP A 115 -1.18 -9.11 7.30
CA ASP A 115 -1.54 -10.13 8.30
C ASP A 115 -1.92 -11.47 7.65
N VAL A 116 -1.20 -12.55 7.94
CA VAL A 116 -1.48 -13.84 7.30
C VAL A 116 -2.51 -14.64 8.12
N ASP A 117 -3.72 -14.76 7.59
CA ASP A 117 -4.72 -15.73 8.07
C ASP A 117 -4.73 -16.98 7.18
N MET A 118 -4.39 -18.14 7.73
CA MET A 118 -4.38 -19.41 7.01
C MET A 118 -5.77 -19.85 6.52
N ALA A 119 -6.85 -19.43 7.19
CA ALA A 119 -8.22 -19.66 6.75
C ALA A 119 -8.65 -18.70 5.62
N HIS A 120 -8.11 -17.48 5.63
CA HIS A 120 -8.43 -16.41 4.67
C HIS A 120 -7.17 -15.68 4.21
N PRO A 121 -6.34 -16.23 3.29
CA PRO A 121 -4.95 -15.80 3.04
C PRO A 121 -4.77 -14.46 2.30
N ASN A 122 -5.42 -13.39 2.77
CA ASN A 122 -5.41 -12.01 2.26
C ASN A 122 -5.70 -11.86 0.77
N MET A 123 -6.53 -12.75 0.22
CA MET A 123 -6.88 -12.71 -1.20
C MET A 123 -7.58 -11.40 -1.62
N GLN A 124 -8.19 -10.66 -0.67
CA GLN A 124 -8.76 -9.34 -0.95
C GLN A 124 -7.68 -8.30 -1.28
N LEU A 125 -6.65 -8.18 -0.42
CA LEU A 125 -5.52 -7.30 -0.69
C LEU A 125 -4.80 -7.73 -1.97
N GLU A 126 -4.47 -9.02 -2.09
CA GLU A 126 -3.75 -9.54 -3.26
C GLU A 126 -4.48 -9.23 -4.56
N LYS A 127 -5.80 -9.41 -4.63
CA LYS A 127 -6.59 -9.06 -5.83
C LYS A 127 -6.61 -7.56 -6.14
N LYS A 128 -6.57 -6.71 -5.11
CA LYS A 128 -6.54 -5.24 -5.29
C LYS A 128 -5.18 -4.76 -5.78
N LEU A 129 -4.10 -5.31 -5.23
CA LEU A 129 -2.73 -4.97 -5.63
C LEU A 129 -2.36 -5.61 -6.97
N SER A 130 -2.86 -6.82 -7.21
CA SER A 130 -2.50 -7.69 -8.33
C SER A 130 -3.75 -8.25 -9.02
N PRO A 131 -4.40 -7.46 -9.89
CA PRO A 131 -5.69 -7.84 -10.51
C PRO A 131 -5.59 -9.04 -11.47
N ASP A 132 -4.38 -9.43 -11.85
CA ASP A 132 -4.04 -10.58 -12.68
C ASP A 132 -3.79 -11.86 -11.89
N ILE A 133 -3.78 -11.84 -10.55
CA ILE A 133 -3.77 -13.08 -9.75
C ILE A 133 -5.08 -13.83 -9.98
N LEU A 134 -4.94 -15.08 -10.43
CA LEU A 134 -6.06 -16.00 -10.64
C LEU A 134 -6.39 -16.75 -9.35
N HIS A 135 -5.36 -17.23 -8.66
CA HIS A 135 -5.48 -17.97 -7.40
C HIS A 135 -4.15 -17.92 -6.63
N SER A 136 -4.23 -18.09 -5.31
CA SER A 136 -3.13 -17.97 -4.36
C SER A 136 -3.50 -18.83 -3.15
N VAL A 137 -2.56 -19.63 -2.65
CA VAL A 137 -2.75 -20.51 -1.49
C VAL A 137 -1.44 -20.63 -0.72
N VAL A 138 -1.53 -20.70 0.61
CA VAL A 138 -0.39 -21.04 1.47
C VAL A 138 -0.30 -22.56 1.54
N LEU A 139 0.84 -23.12 1.15
CA LEU A 139 1.13 -24.55 1.14
C LEU A 139 1.70 -25.03 2.48
N TYR A 140 2.54 -24.20 3.10
CA TYR A 140 3.18 -24.47 4.37
C TYR A 140 3.29 -23.20 5.19
N GLU A 141 2.94 -23.28 6.46
CA GLU A 141 3.32 -22.31 7.49
C GLU A 141 4.55 -22.87 8.20
N ILE A 142 5.68 -22.18 8.08
CA ILE A 142 6.96 -22.59 8.68
C ILE A 142 7.14 -21.87 10.02
N LEU A 143 6.87 -20.56 10.02
CA LEU A 143 6.81 -19.72 11.20
C LEU A 143 5.47 -18.97 11.18
N PRO A 144 4.60 -19.20 12.19
CA PRO A 144 3.25 -18.65 12.20
C PRO A 144 3.24 -17.13 12.35
N TYR A 145 2.19 -16.48 11.87
CA TYR A 145 2.11 -15.02 11.91
C TYR A 145 2.11 -14.48 13.35
N ARG A 146 3.16 -13.73 13.73
CA ARG A 146 3.33 -13.10 15.05
C ARG A 146 3.83 -11.67 14.90
N ARG A 147 2.96 -10.70 15.22
CA ARG A 147 3.19 -9.27 14.95
C ARG A 147 4.31 -8.66 15.83
N ASP A 148 4.49 -9.22 17.01
CA ASP A 148 5.44 -8.81 18.04
C ASP A 148 6.87 -9.32 17.80
N GLU A 149 7.03 -10.31 16.94
CA GLU A 149 8.33 -10.89 16.60
C GLU A 149 9.07 -10.09 15.51
N SER A 150 10.40 -10.16 15.52
CA SER A 150 11.24 -9.54 14.47
C SER A 150 10.99 -10.19 13.10
N THR A 151 10.94 -11.53 13.08
CA THR A 151 10.50 -12.31 11.93
C THR A 151 9.03 -12.65 12.14
N VAL A 152 8.17 -11.90 11.45
CA VAL A 152 6.72 -11.92 11.67
C VAL A 152 6.09 -13.18 11.10
N PHE A 153 6.57 -13.66 9.95
CA PHE A 153 6.00 -14.82 9.27
C PHE A 153 7.00 -15.45 8.31
N ILE A 154 7.00 -16.77 8.21
CA ILE A 154 7.65 -17.54 7.13
C ILE A 154 6.69 -18.61 6.63
N GLY A 155 6.43 -18.63 5.32
CA GLY A 155 5.59 -19.66 4.70
C GLY A 155 5.99 -19.96 3.28
N ILE A 156 5.43 -21.03 2.72
CA ILE A 156 5.52 -21.35 1.29
C ILE A 156 4.17 -21.13 0.65
N ARG A 157 4.14 -20.39 -0.45
CA ARG A 157 2.94 -20.09 -1.21
C ARG A 157 3.02 -20.62 -2.62
N TRP A 158 1.84 -20.86 -3.17
CA TRP A 158 1.64 -21.05 -4.59
C TRP A 158 0.65 -20.04 -5.13
N SER A 159 0.96 -19.44 -6.28
CA SER A 159 0.08 -18.49 -6.95
C SER A 159 0.07 -18.69 -8.46
N ALA A 160 -1.11 -18.58 -9.06
CA ALA A 160 -1.31 -18.54 -10.51
C ALA A 160 -1.62 -17.11 -10.96
N VAL A 161 -0.95 -16.68 -12.02
CA VAL A 161 -1.02 -15.33 -12.57
C VAL A 161 -1.43 -15.38 -14.04
N ARG A 162 -2.42 -14.57 -14.39
CA ARG A 162 -2.92 -14.41 -15.75
C ARG A 162 -1.90 -13.67 -16.59
N SER A 163 -1.64 -14.20 -17.79
CA SER A 163 -0.90 -13.47 -18.80
C SER A 163 -1.72 -12.29 -19.35
N PRO A 164 -1.11 -11.12 -19.61
CA PRO A 164 -1.81 -10.01 -20.25
C PRO A 164 -2.19 -10.30 -21.72
N TYR A 165 -1.73 -11.40 -22.33
CA TYR A 165 -1.98 -11.76 -23.72
C TYR A 165 -2.31 -13.25 -23.88
N VAL A 166 -3.29 -13.56 -24.73
CA VAL A 166 -3.83 -14.91 -24.93
C VAL A 166 -2.79 -15.90 -25.46
N LEU A 167 -1.91 -15.45 -26.36
CA LEU A 167 -0.86 -16.29 -26.96
C LEU A 167 0.28 -16.62 -25.99
N VAL A 168 0.34 -15.95 -24.85
CA VAL A 168 1.36 -16.20 -23.84
C VAL A 168 0.68 -16.93 -22.67
N ARG A 169 1.14 -18.15 -22.38
CA ARG A 169 0.56 -18.98 -21.31
C ARG A 169 0.59 -18.30 -19.94
N ASN A 170 -0.34 -18.65 -19.07
CA ASN A 170 -0.35 -18.19 -17.68
C ASN A 170 0.87 -18.72 -16.92
N ARG A 171 1.31 -18.00 -15.88
CA ARG A 171 2.41 -18.44 -15.02
C ARG A 171 1.87 -18.95 -13.71
N ASP A 172 2.55 -19.93 -13.16
CA ASP A 172 2.46 -20.23 -11.75
C ASP A 172 3.80 -20.00 -11.05
N TYR A 173 3.75 -19.75 -9.75
CA TYR A 173 4.93 -19.54 -8.92
C TYR A 173 4.77 -20.35 -7.64
N CYS A 174 5.84 -21.02 -7.23
CA CYS A 174 6.01 -21.59 -5.90
C CYS A 174 7.16 -20.85 -5.22
N TYR A 175 6.90 -20.24 -4.07
CA TYR A 175 7.86 -19.34 -3.43
C TYR A 175 7.73 -19.36 -1.91
N LEU A 176 8.85 -19.18 -1.22
CA LEU A 176 8.83 -18.77 0.17
C LEU A 176 8.42 -17.29 0.26
N GLU A 177 7.69 -16.97 1.31
CA GLU A 177 7.39 -15.62 1.76
C GLU A 177 7.96 -15.46 3.16
N ILE A 178 8.69 -14.36 3.38
CA ILE A 178 9.12 -13.92 4.71
C ILE A 178 8.67 -12.48 4.93
N GLN A 179 8.10 -12.23 6.10
CA GLN A 179 7.74 -10.91 6.59
C GLN A 179 8.64 -10.59 7.79
N ARG A 180 9.34 -9.46 7.75
CA ARG A 180 10.35 -9.11 8.75
C ARG A 180 10.34 -7.63 9.10
N ARG A 181 10.33 -7.34 10.39
CA ARG A 181 10.59 -6.01 10.94
C ARG A 181 12.09 -5.80 11.04
N PHE A 182 12.54 -4.57 10.85
CA PHE A 182 13.92 -4.19 11.07
C PHE A 182 13.99 -2.75 11.56
N THR A 183 15.15 -2.39 12.10
CA THR A 183 15.45 -1.02 12.53
C THR A 183 16.76 -0.63 11.87
N LEU A 184 16.78 0.55 11.24
CA LEU A 184 18.00 1.11 10.68
C LEU A 184 18.91 1.65 11.81
N HIS A 185 20.18 1.89 11.50
CA HIS A 185 21.14 2.44 12.46
C HIS A 185 20.72 3.81 13.03
N ASP A 186 19.96 4.60 12.26
CA ASP A 186 19.41 5.89 12.69
C ASP A 186 18.10 5.77 13.50
N GLY A 187 17.71 4.55 13.88
CA GLY A 187 16.54 4.27 14.71
C GLY A 187 15.21 4.21 13.94
N ARG A 188 15.20 4.49 12.63
CA ARG A 188 13.97 4.40 11.82
C ARG A 188 13.53 2.95 11.67
N ARG A 189 12.23 2.72 11.87
CA ARG A 189 11.64 1.39 11.76
C ARG A 189 11.36 1.05 10.31
N GLY A 190 11.41 -0.23 9.99
CA GLY A 190 11.08 -0.75 8.68
C GLY A 190 10.40 -2.10 8.73
N PHE A 191 9.75 -2.41 7.62
CA PHE A 191 9.06 -3.67 7.38
C PHE A 191 9.35 -4.16 5.96
N ALA A 192 9.72 -5.43 5.82
CA ALA A 192 9.98 -6.05 4.53
C ALA A 192 9.11 -7.29 4.35
N ARG A 193 8.54 -7.42 3.15
CA ARG A 193 7.93 -8.66 2.66
C ARG A 193 8.74 -9.15 1.46
N CYS A 194 9.49 -10.23 1.64
CA CYS A 194 10.32 -10.84 0.60
C CYS A 194 9.70 -12.13 0.08
N LEU A 195 9.79 -12.32 -1.23
CA LEU A 195 9.30 -13.44 -2.01
C LEU A 195 10.48 -14.05 -2.79
N HIS A 196 10.71 -15.35 -2.64
CA HIS A 196 11.78 -16.06 -3.32
C HIS A 196 11.32 -17.44 -3.77
N SER A 197 11.49 -17.78 -5.05
CA SER A 197 11.01 -19.04 -5.61
C SER A 197 11.78 -20.24 -5.09
N VAL A 198 11.05 -21.26 -4.64
CA VAL A 198 11.61 -22.50 -4.11
C VAL A 198 11.09 -23.71 -4.88
N LYS A 199 11.83 -24.82 -4.83
CA LYS A 199 11.39 -26.11 -5.35
C LYS A 199 11.02 -27.01 -4.18
N ILE A 200 9.77 -27.49 -4.17
CA ILE A 200 9.27 -28.46 -3.18
C ILE A 200 8.49 -29.58 -3.86
N LYS A 201 8.56 -30.78 -3.30
CA LYS A 201 7.86 -31.96 -3.85
C LYS A 201 6.34 -31.79 -3.88
N SER A 202 5.78 -31.11 -2.88
CA SER A 202 4.34 -30.85 -2.76
C SER A 202 3.79 -29.89 -3.81
N CYS A 203 4.65 -29.14 -4.51
CA CYS A 203 4.27 -28.24 -5.60
C CYS A 203 5.06 -28.56 -6.90
N PRO A 204 4.79 -29.70 -7.55
CA PRO A 204 5.44 -30.07 -8.79
C PRO A 204 4.99 -29.15 -9.94
N ASP A 205 5.63 -29.30 -11.09
CA ASP A 205 5.27 -28.59 -12.32
C ASP A 205 3.82 -28.88 -12.74
N MET A 206 3.13 -27.86 -13.27
CA MET A 206 1.72 -27.93 -13.66
C MET A 206 1.48 -27.61 -15.13
N GLU A 207 2.51 -27.65 -15.98
CA GLU A 207 2.41 -27.43 -17.41
C GLU A 207 1.48 -28.46 -18.06
N LYS A 208 1.74 -29.76 -17.84
CA LYS A 208 0.93 -30.83 -18.44
C LYS A 208 -0.52 -30.86 -17.94
N SER A 209 -0.74 -30.51 -16.68
CA SER A 209 -2.06 -30.66 -16.03
C SER A 209 -2.94 -29.42 -16.16
N HIS A 210 -2.37 -28.21 -16.15
CA HIS A 210 -3.10 -26.95 -16.12
C HIS A 210 -2.60 -25.91 -17.15
N GLY A 211 -1.57 -26.23 -17.93
CA GLY A 211 -1.01 -25.34 -18.94
C GLY A 211 -0.20 -24.16 -18.39
N PHE A 212 0.16 -24.20 -17.10
CA PHE A 212 0.98 -23.15 -16.50
C PHE A 212 2.46 -23.31 -16.85
N VAL A 213 3.15 -22.20 -17.09
CA VAL A 213 4.60 -22.18 -17.15
C VAL A 213 5.13 -21.76 -15.78
N ARG A 214 6.01 -22.56 -15.16
CA ARG A 214 6.60 -22.24 -13.85
C ARG A 214 7.56 -21.06 -13.96
N GLY A 215 7.13 -19.89 -13.52
CA GLY A 215 8.00 -18.73 -13.36
C GLY A 215 8.90 -18.86 -12.13
N SER A 216 9.90 -18.00 -12.04
CA SER A 216 10.75 -17.88 -10.85
C SER A 216 10.94 -16.42 -10.50
N MET A 217 10.76 -16.07 -9.22
CA MET A 217 11.13 -14.76 -8.70
C MET A 217 12.26 -14.94 -7.68
N TYR A 218 13.20 -14.01 -7.62
CA TYR A 218 14.30 -14.10 -6.67
C TYR A 218 14.39 -12.79 -5.93
N ARG A 219 14.52 -12.87 -4.59
CA ARG A 219 14.71 -11.73 -3.66
C ARG A 219 13.83 -10.52 -4.02
N SER A 220 12.63 -10.79 -4.49
CA SER A 220 11.65 -9.80 -4.94
C SER A 220 10.74 -9.48 -3.77
N GLY A 221 10.17 -8.29 -3.72
CA GLY A 221 9.37 -7.94 -2.56
C GLY A 221 9.12 -6.46 -2.44
N ILE A 222 8.66 -6.06 -1.26
CA ILE A 222 8.39 -4.69 -0.91
C ILE A 222 9.02 -4.38 0.44
N VAL A 223 9.66 -3.23 0.52
CA VAL A 223 10.36 -2.71 1.70
C VAL A 223 9.75 -1.36 2.03
N PHE A 224 9.37 -1.20 3.30
CA PHE A 224 8.82 0.02 3.87
C PHE A 224 9.80 0.53 4.92
N ILE A 225 10.13 1.81 4.87
CA ILE A 225 11.06 2.45 5.81
C ILE A 225 10.40 3.76 6.26
N GLU A 226 10.40 4.06 7.55
CA GLU A 226 9.97 5.38 8.03
C GLU A 226 10.78 6.48 7.33
N SER A 227 10.10 7.51 6.84
CA SER A 227 10.79 8.61 6.18
C SER A 227 11.59 9.41 7.20
N LYS A 228 12.79 9.83 6.79
CA LYS A 228 13.64 10.71 7.63
C LYS A 228 12.99 12.09 7.86
N ARG A 229 12.13 12.54 6.93
CA ARG A 229 11.51 13.87 6.98
C ARG A 229 10.21 13.90 7.78
N ASP A 230 9.44 12.82 7.71
CA ASP A 230 8.11 12.74 8.32
C ASP A 230 7.80 11.31 8.75
N ARG A 231 7.66 11.09 10.06
CA ARG A 231 7.34 9.78 10.65
C ARG A 231 5.96 9.25 10.25
N LYS A 232 5.11 10.10 9.65
CA LYS A 232 3.80 9.72 9.10
C LYS A 232 3.86 9.21 7.66
N THR A 233 5.05 9.24 7.08
CA THR A 233 5.29 8.83 5.71
C THR A 233 6.31 7.69 5.69
N LEU A 234 6.08 6.70 4.84
CA LEU A 234 7.00 5.61 4.55
C LEU A 234 7.64 5.86 3.18
N ASP A 235 8.96 5.72 3.12
CA ASP A 235 9.66 5.50 1.86
C ASP A 235 9.50 4.02 1.49
N VAL A 236 8.95 3.75 0.31
CA VAL A 236 8.55 2.42 -0.14
C VAL A 236 9.31 2.03 -1.39
N VAL A 237 9.95 0.87 -1.35
CA VAL A 237 10.65 0.28 -2.48
C VAL A 237 10.08 -1.08 -2.80
N GLN A 238 9.56 -1.27 -4.01
CA GLN A 238 9.18 -2.59 -4.52
C GLN A 238 10.23 -3.07 -5.52
N ALA A 239 10.93 -4.15 -5.20
CA ALA A 239 11.91 -4.76 -6.08
C ALA A 239 11.34 -5.99 -6.79
N VAL A 240 11.58 -6.07 -8.09
CA VAL A 240 11.06 -7.13 -8.96
C VAL A 240 12.19 -7.72 -9.77
N TYR A 241 12.39 -9.01 -9.59
CA TYR A 241 13.27 -9.81 -10.41
C TYR A 241 12.67 -11.18 -10.65
N THR A 242 12.24 -11.36 -11.89
CA THR A 242 11.43 -12.51 -12.28
C THR A 242 11.91 -13.03 -13.61
N ASP A 243 12.14 -14.33 -13.67
CA ASP A 243 12.27 -15.10 -14.89
C ASP A 243 10.93 -15.76 -15.19
N LEU A 244 10.24 -15.28 -16.24
CA LEU A 244 8.93 -15.78 -16.65
C LEU A 244 8.98 -17.17 -17.29
N LYS A 245 10.19 -17.64 -17.65
CA LYS A 245 10.47 -18.86 -18.41
C LYS A 245 9.73 -18.94 -19.77
N GLY A 246 10.22 -19.81 -20.64
CA GLY A 246 9.69 -19.99 -21.99
C GLY A 246 9.98 -18.80 -22.92
N ASN A 247 9.36 -18.80 -24.10
CA ASN A 247 9.56 -17.77 -25.11
C ASN A 247 8.58 -16.59 -24.91
N VAL A 248 8.93 -15.65 -24.03
CA VAL A 248 8.13 -14.46 -23.76
C VAL A 248 8.72 -13.25 -24.48
N PRO A 249 7.95 -12.58 -25.36
CA PRO A 249 8.43 -11.36 -25.99
C PRO A 249 8.76 -10.28 -24.96
N GLN A 250 9.86 -9.54 -25.18
CA GLN A 250 10.37 -8.56 -24.21
C GLN A 250 9.36 -7.47 -23.83
N TRP A 251 8.51 -7.04 -24.77
CA TRP A 251 7.46 -6.05 -24.52
C TRP A 251 6.37 -6.59 -23.56
N VAL A 252 6.13 -7.90 -23.56
CA VAL A 252 5.23 -8.55 -22.58
C VAL A 252 5.85 -8.56 -21.20
N VAL A 253 7.16 -8.87 -21.10
CA VAL A 253 7.92 -8.77 -19.85
C VAL A 253 7.84 -7.36 -19.28
N ALA A 254 8.10 -6.35 -20.11
CA ALA A 254 8.04 -4.94 -19.71
C ALA A 254 6.63 -4.52 -19.24
N LYS A 255 5.57 -4.94 -19.94
CA LYS A 255 4.19 -4.67 -19.49
C LYS A 255 3.88 -5.34 -18.16
N GLY A 256 4.26 -6.61 -17.99
CA GLY A 256 4.09 -7.34 -16.74
C GLY A 256 4.81 -6.65 -15.58
N LEU A 257 6.05 -6.21 -15.80
CA LEU A 257 6.81 -5.45 -14.81
C LEU A 257 6.12 -4.13 -14.43
N ARG A 258 5.70 -3.32 -15.41
CA ARG A 258 4.97 -2.07 -15.13
C ARG A 258 3.71 -2.34 -14.31
N GLN A 259 2.94 -3.36 -14.68
CA GLN A 259 1.75 -3.78 -13.94
C GLN A 259 2.07 -4.14 -12.49
N ARG A 260 3.22 -4.79 -12.24
CA ARG A 260 3.69 -5.12 -10.88
C ARG A 260 4.06 -3.89 -10.08
N LEU A 261 4.85 -2.98 -10.65
CA LEU A 261 5.26 -1.75 -9.96
C LEU A 261 4.07 -0.80 -9.71
N MET A 262 3.05 -0.80 -10.57
CA MET A 262 1.80 -0.07 -10.33
C MET A 262 1.01 -0.59 -9.12
N SER A 263 1.36 -1.75 -8.56
CA SER A 263 0.77 -2.22 -7.30
C SER A 263 1.05 -1.26 -6.13
N LEU A 264 2.12 -0.45 -6.20
CA LEU A 264 2.38 0.63 -5.25
C LEU A 264 1.27 1.70 -5.23
N GLU A 265 0.77 2.10 -6.40
CA GLU A 265 -0.36 3.04 -6.50
C GLU A 265 -1.66 2.42 -6.00
N HIS A 266 -1.85 1.13 -6.28
CA HIS A 266 -2.98 0.39 -5.74
C HIS A 266 -2.92 0.27 -4.22
N LEU A 267 -1.72 0.11 -3.65
CA LEU A 267 -1.51 0.05 -2.20
C LEU A 267 -1.89 1.37 -1.53
N LYS A 268 -1.44 2.51 -2.08
CA LYS A 268 -1.85 3.85 -1.58
C LYS A 268 -3.36 4.01 -1.54
N LYS A 269 -4.03 3.63 -2.63
CA LYS A 269 -5.49 3.68 -2.73
C LYS A 269 -6.15 2.74 -1.73
N TYR A 270 -5.59 1.54 -1.54
CA TYR A 270 -6.13 0.54 -0.61
C TYR A 270 -6.01 0.98 0.85
N VAL A 271 -4.87 1.56 1.25
CA VAL A 271 -4.67 2.15 2.59
C VAL A 271 -5.76 3.19 2.87
N ASN A 272 -5.91 4.18 1.98
CA ASN A 272 -6.95 5.20 2.13
C ASN A 272 -8.37 4.60 2.15
N MET A 273 -8.64 3.61 1.29
CA MET A 273 -9.92 2.91 1.28
C MET A 273 -10.21 2.22 2.62
N LYS A 274 -9.23 1.53 3.22
CA LYS A 274 -9.38 0.88 4.54
C LYS A 274 -9.65 1.91 5.63
N ARG A 275 -8.92 3.04 5.63
CA ARG A 275 -9.17 4.15 6.56
C ARG A 275 -10.60 4.67 6.46
N VAL A 276 -11.09 4.89 5.24
CA VAL A 276 -12.47 5.36 4.96
C VAL A 276 -13.51 4.31 5.36
N ALA A 277 -13.28 3.03 5.07
CA ALA A 277 -14.19 1.94 5.42
C ALA A 277 -14.35 1.77 6.93
N ASN A 278 -13.30 2.09 7.71
CA ASN A 278 -13.32 2.04 9.18
C ASN A 278 -13.92 3.29 9.84
N GLN A 279 -14.53 4.20 9.06
CA GLN A 279 -15.16 5.40 9.60
C GLN A 279 -16.64 5.20 9.89
N THR A 280 -17.10 5.85 10.96
CA THR A 280 -18.53 6.06 11.18
C THR A 280 -19.01 7.21 10.30
N PHE A 281 -20.11 6.97 9.57
CA PHE A 281 -20.79 7.95 8.72
C PHE A 281 -22.11 8.39 9.37
N ALA A 282 -22.51 9.63 9.07
CA ALA A 282 -23.78 10.18 9.53
C ALA A 282 -24.96 9.42 8.89
N ARG A 283 -25.96 9.10 9.71
CA ARG A 283 -27.23 8.53 9.25
C ARG A 283 -28.01 9.58 8.46
N ARG A 284 -28.95 9.16 7.62
CA ARG A 284 -29.81 10.07 6.84
C ARG A 284 -30.56 11.07 7.74
N SER A 285 -31.01 10.64 8.92
CA SER A 285 -31.67 11.49 9.92
C SER A 285 -30.76 12.54 10.57
N GLN A 286 -29.44 12.34 10.49
CA GLN A 286 -28.42 13.24 11.05
C GLN A 286 -27.91 14.23 10.00
N LEU A 287 -28.35 14.13 8.74
CA LEU A 287 -27.94 15.06 7.70
C LEU A 287 -28.71 16.37 7.85
N MET A 288 -28.00 17.49 7.85
CA MET A 288 -28.64 18.80 7.85
C MET A 288 -29.41 19.04 6.55
N ALA A 289 -30.60 19.62 6.65
CA ALA A 289 -31.42 19.97 5.50
C ALA A 289 -30.71 21.08 4.67
N PRO A 290 -30.29 20.81 3.42
CA PRO A 290 -29.49 21.77 2.66
C PRO A 290 -30.20 23.10 2.42
N GLY A 291 -31.52 23.08 2.24
CA GLY A 291 -32.32 24.28 1.96
C GLY A 291 -32.29 25.33 3.08
N LYS A 292 -31.95 24.94 4.33
CA LYS A 292 -31.88 25.85 5.48
C LYS A 292 -30.49 26.47 5.68
N VAL A 293 -29.48 26.06 4.91
CA VAL A 293 -28.09 26.47 5.13
C VAL A 293 -27.60 27.41 4.02
N LYS A 294 -27.19 28.63 4.40
CA LYS A 294 -26.68 29.64 3.46
C LYS A 294 -25.17 29.56 3.25
N THR A 295 -24.40 29.20 4.29
CA THR A 295 -22.93 29.20 4.30
C THR A 295 -22.32 27.80 4.34
N CYS A 296 -21.17 27.63 3.70
CA CYS A 296 -20.42 26.38 3.72
C CYS A 296 -19.87 26.07 5.12
N PHE A 297 -19.93 24.81 5.57
CA PHE A 297 -19.32 24.42 6.85
C PHE A 297 -17.81 24.62 6.91
N VAL A 298 -17.13 24.42 5.77
CA VAL A 298 -15.68 24.40 5.70
C VAL A 298 -15.12 25.80 5.47
N CYS A 299 -15.46 26.43 4.35
CA CYS A 299 -14.90 27.73 3.99
C CYS A 299 -15.70 28.92 4.52
N VAL A 300 -16.86 28.68 5.14
CA VAL A 300 -17.76 29.72 5.68
C VAL A 300 -18.38 30.66 4.63
N ASP A 301 -17.89 30.64 3.39
CA ASP A 301 -18.46 31.40 2.29
C ASP A 301 -19.94 31.08 2.04
N ASP A 302 -20.68 32.11 1.63
CA ASP A 302 -22.03 31.95 1.11
C ASP A 302 -22.03 31.05 -0.13
N ILE A 303 -22.85 30.01 -0.06
CA ILE A 303 -23.02 29.07 -1.18
C ILE A 303 -23.80 29.75 -2.31
N GLY A 304 -24.50 30.85 -2.03
CA GLY A 304 -25.36 31.54 -2.98
C GLY A 304 -26.65 30.78 -3.27
N THR A 305 -27.64 31.47 -3.82
CA THR A 305 -28.98 30.91 -4.02
C THR A 305 -29.00 29.82 -5.09
N PHE A 306 -28.26 30.03 -6.19
CA PHE A 306 -28.28 29.15 -7.38
C PHE A 306 -27.23 28.02 -7.38
N LYS A 307 -26.29 27.99 -6.42
CA LYS A 307 -25.29 26.89 -6.39
C LYS A 307 -25.84 25.68 -5.64
N ARG A 308 -25.47 24.50 -6.14
CA ARG A 308 -25.82 23.23 -5.50
C ARG A 308 -25.14 23.09 -4.14
N ARG A 309 -25.93 22.67 -3.15
CA ARG A 309 -25.48 22.32 -1.79
C ARG A 309 -25.30 20.81 -1.68
N TYR A 310 -24.31 20.39 -0.89
CA TYR A 310 -23.99 18.98 -0.68
C TYR A 310 -23.94 18.69 0.81
N ASN A 311 -24.33 17.49 1.22
CA ASN A 311 -24.07 17.00 2.57
C ASN A 311 -22.78 16.19 2.60
N CYS A 312 -21.92 16.48 3.58
CA CYS A 312 -20.85 15.56 3.96
C CYS A 312 -21.48 14.32 4.59
N GLN A 313 -21.29 13.14 4.00
CA GLN A 313 -21.84 11.90 4.53
C GLN A 313 -21.14 11.44 5.81
N LYS A 314 -19.96 11.98 6.15
CA LYS A 314 -19.28 11.66 7.41
C LYS A 314 -19.84 12.47 8.59
N CYS A 315 -19.90 13.79 8.48
CA CYS A 315 -20.33 14.65 9.60
C CYS A 315 -21.76 15.21 9.48
N GLY A 316 -22.45 15.02 8.35
CA GLY A 316 -23.82 15.50 8.12
C GLY A 316 -23.94 16.97 7.66
N GLU A 317 -22.85 17.72 7.76
CA GLU A 317 -22.79 19.15 7.47
C GLU A 317 -22.98 19.51 5.99
N VAL A 318 -23.47 20.73 5.75
CA VAL A 318 -23.66 21.27 4.39
C VAL A 318 -22.41 21.99 3.90
N ILE A 319 -21.97 21.63 2.69
CA ILE A 319 -20.76 22.15 2.05
C ILE A 319 -21.02 22.64 0.63
N CYS A 320 -20.17 23.57 0.18
CA CYS A 320 -20.15 24.04 -1.20
C CYS A 320 -19.43 23.03 -2.13
N GLY A 321 -19.52 23.25 -3.44
CA GLY A 321 -18.84 22.43 -4.44
C GLY A 321 -17.31 22.42 -4.34
N ARG A 322 -16.68 23.51 -3.83
CA ARG A 322 -15.22 23.62 -3.67
C ARG A 322 -14.69 22.78 -2.50
N CYS A 323 -15.45 22.70 -1.41
CA CYS A 323 -15.06 21.94 -0.22
C CYS A 323 -15.53 20.49 -0.25
N LYS A 324 -16.24 20.10 -1.31
CA LYS A 324 -16.71 18.73 -1.55
C LYS A 324 -15.59 17.89 -2.13
N LEU A 325 -15.33 16.76 -1.48
CA LEU A 325 -14.52 15.67 -2.01
C LEU A 325 -15.41 14.48 -2.30
N THR A 326 -15.06 13.76 -3.36
CA THR A 326 -15.77 12.55 -3.78
C THR A 326 -14.81 11.37 -3.68
N ILE A 327 -15.15 10.40 -2.83
CA ILE A 327 -14.33 9.21 -2.58
C ILE A 327 -15.10 7.99 -3.07
N ASN A 328 -14.46 7.17 -3.89
CA ASN A 328 -14.98 5.84 -4.21
C ASN A 328 -14.48 4.88 -3.15
N ALA A 329 -15.39 4.41 -2.29
CA ALA A 329 -15.10 3.44 -1.25
C ALA A 329 -15.66 2.07 -1.66
N ASP A 330 -14.94 1.00 -1.32
CA ASP A 330 -15.45 -0.37 -1.40
C ASP A 330 -15.67 -0.83 0.04
N ILE A 331 -16.90 -0.69 0.52
CA ILE A 331 -17.22 -0.98 1.92
C ILE A 331 -17.64 -2.44 2.03
N PRO A 332 -17.10 -3.21 2.99
CA PRO A 332 -17.58 -4.57 3.27
C PRO A 332 -19.11 -4.56 3.41
N VAL A 333 -19.79 -5.56 2.85
CA VAL A 333 -21.27 -5.71 2.82
C VAL A 333 -22.01 -4.76 1.87
N VAL A 334 -21.65 -3.49 1.76
CA VAL A 334 -22.36 -2.52 0.90
C VAL A 334 -21.81 -2.49 -0.54
N GLY A 335 -20.55 -2.87 -0.72
CA GLY A 335 -19.86 -2.87 -2.00
C GLY A 335 -19.35 -1.49 -2.41
N LYS A 336 -19.16 -1.31 -3.72
CA LYS A 336 -18.63 -0.07 -4.29
C LYS A 336 -19.65 1.06 -4.17
N MET A 337 -19.27 2.12 -3.47
CA MET A 337 -20.08 3.32 -3.33
C MET A 337 -19.29 4.60 -3.55
N LYS A 338 -20.00 5.63 -4.00
CA LYS A 338 -19.47 6.97 -4.20
C LYS A 338 -19.87 7.84 -3.01
N LEU A 339 -18.91 8.12 -2.14
CA LEU A 339 -19.07 8.96 -0.97
C LEU A 339 -18.75 10.42 -1.27
N THR A 340 -19.56 11.33 -0.72
CA THR A 340 -19.32 12.76 -0.67
C THR A 340 -18.93 13.15 0.75
N ILE A 341 -17.71 13.65 0.95
CA ILE A 341 -17.24 14.13 2.25
C ILE A 341 -16.66 15.54 2.13
N CYS A 342 -16.56 16.27 3.24
CA CYS A 342 -15.89 17.56 3.26
C CYS A 342 -14.37 17.40 3.38
N SER A 343 -13.61 18.42 2.94
CA SER A 343 -12.15 18.42 3.05
C SER A 343 -11.64 18.25 4.48
N LEU A 344 -12.31 18.84 5.47
CA LEU A 344 -11.97 18.66 6.90
C LEU A 344 -12.12 17.20 7.34
N CYS A 345 -13.21 16.54 6.96
CA CYS A 345 -13.41 15.13 7.24
C CYS A 345 -12.36 14.25 6.54
N SER A 346 -11.99 14.58 5.30
CA SER A 346 -10.94 13.84 4.60
C SER A 346 -9.58 13.96 5.32
N LEU A 347 -9.21 15.16 5.77
CA LEU A 347 -7.99 15.38 6.53
C LEU A 347 -8.01 14.65 7.88
N ALA A 348 -9.15 14.67 8.57
CA ALA A 348 -9.30 13.99 9.85
C ALA A 348 -9.13 12.47 9.72
N ILE A 349 -9.71 11.85 8.68
CA ILE A 349 -9.57 10.40 8.41
C ILE A 349 -8.11 10.02 8.20
N ASN A 350 -7.37 10.82 7.43
CA ASN A 350 -5.94 10.56 7.20
C ASN A 350 -5.13 10.69 8.49
N ARG A 351 -5.40 11.72 9.30
CA ARG A 351 -4.68 11.96 10.55
C ARG A 351 -4.95 10.92 11.64
N SER A 352 -6.18 10.43 11.78
CA SER A 352 -6.55 9.46 12.83
C SER A 352 -5.89 8.10 12.70
N ALA A 353 -5.37 7.76 11.53
CA ALA A 353 -4.74 6.47 11.24
C ALA A 353 -3.22 6.49 11.48
N LEU A 354 -2.65 7.65 11.82
CA LEU A 354 -1.22 7.85 11.96
C LEU A 354 -0.86 8.01 13.44
N PRO A 355 0.31 7.51 13.88
CA PRO A 355 0.71 7.60 15.28
C PRO A 355 0.76 9.06 15.77
N ASP A 356 0.30 9.28 17.00
CA ASP A 356 0.39 10.58 17.66
C ASP A 356 1.86 10.92 17.96
N ASN A 357 2.28 12.14 17.63
CA ASN A 357 3.66 12.59 17.77
C ASN A 357 4.00 13.06 19.20
N ASN A 358 3.27 12.59 20.22
CA ASN A 358 3.40 13.09 21.58
C ASN A 358 4.60 12.43 22.29
N ASN A 359 5.81 12.91 21.97
CA ASN A 359 6.98 12.87 22.87
C ASN A 359 7.36 14.31 23.25
N SER A 360 6.42 15.01 23.87
CA SER A 360 6.70 16.19 24.67
C SER A 360 5.79 16.11 25.89
N ASP A 361 6.31 15.51 26.95
CA ASP A 361 5.91 15.84 28.32
C ASP A 361 6.10 17.35 28.46
N ASP A 362 4.99 18.10 28.42
CA ASP A 362 4.81 19.46 28.96
C ASP A 362 3.60 20.12 28.29
N SER A 363 2.39 19.64 28.61
CA SER A 363 1.19 20.49 28.60
C SER A 363 0.02 19.80 29.32
N GLU A 364 0.15 19.61 30.64
CA GLU A 364 -1.04 19.57 31.49
C GLU A 364 -1.70 20.95 31.45
N GLY A 365 -2.69 21.14 30.57
CA GLY A 365 -3.43 22.42 30.50
C GLY A 365 -4.32 22.64 29.28
N LEU A 366 -4.14 21.90 28.17
CA LEU A 366 -4.99 22.03 26.98
C LEU A 366 -5.78 20.74 26.74
N GLY A 367 -6.90 20.62 27.45
CA GLY A 367 -7.88 19.57 27.23
C GLY A 367 -8.34 19.50 25.77
N HIS A 368 -8.46 18.27 25.28
CA HIS A 368 -9.18 17.88 24.05
C HIS A 368 -8.96 18.75 22.80
N ARG A 369 -8.05 18.29 21.92
CA ARG A 369 -7.97 18.75 20.53
C ARG A 369 -9.35 18.63 19.84
N PRO A 370 -9.87 19.67 19.18
CA PRO A 370 -11.24 19.70 18.63
C PRO A 370 -11.47 18.79 17.41
N PHE A 371 -10.47 17.97 17.05
CA PHE A 371 -10.53 17.03 15.93
C PHE A 371 -10.71 15.57 16.35
N SER A 372 -10.81 15.29 17.65
CA SER A 372 -11.44 14.05 18.11
C SER A 372 -12.94 14.20 17.86
N ALA A 373 -13.44 13.59 16.79
CA ALA A 373 -14.87 13.34 16.67
C ALA A 373 -15.25 12.21 17.64
N SER A 374 -15.08 12.45 18.95
CA SER A 374 -15.90 11.75 19.92
C SER A 374 -17.33 12.20 19.64
N GLN A 375 -18.17 11.24 19.25
CA GLN A 375 -19.60 11.48 19.16
C GLN A 375 -20.10 11.71 20.59
N GLN A 376 -20.04 12.96 21.06
CA GLN A 376 -21.01 13.38 22.05
C GLN A 376 -22.33 13.59 21.29
N PRO A 377 -23.36 12.78 21.57
CA PRO A 377 -24.68 13.05 21.03
C PRO A 377 -25.14 14.37 21.66
N THR A 378 -25.17 15.45 20.89
CA THR A 378 -25.76 16.74 21.32
C THR A 378 -27.28 16.69 21.37
N TYR A 379 -27.88 15.50 21.50
CA TYR A 379 -29.31 15.30 21.69
C TYR A 379 -29.54 14.65 23.05
N ARG A 380 -29.28 15.40 24.12
CA ARG A 380 -30.09 15.23 25.34
C ARG A 380 -31.32 16.09 25.13
N HIS A 381 -32.47 15.44 24.98
CA HIS A 381 -33.76 16.06 25.19
C HIS A 381 -33.77 16.62 26.63
N HIS A 382 -33.54 17.92 26.75
CA HIS A 382 -34.13 18.69 27.83
C HIS A 382 -35.18 19.57 27.18
N ASP A 383 -36.42 19.36 27.62
CA ASP A 383 -37.56 20.17 27.27
C ASP A 383 -37.31 21.66 27.56
N CYS A 384 -37.94 22.50 26.73
CA CYS A 384 -38.06 23.96 26.84
C CYS A 384 -36.80 24.77 26.48
N ASP A 385 -36.58 24.97 25.17
CA ASP A 385 -36.45 26.30 24.54
C ASP A 385 -36.17 26.14 23.03
N ASP A 386 -36.85 26.97 22.23
CA ASP A 386 -36.92 26.91 20.76
C ASP A 386 -35.65 27.48 20.10
N GLU A 387 -34.46 26.98 20.48
CA GLU A 387 -33.19 27.33 19.82
C GLU A 387 -32.78 26.27 18.79
N ALA A 388 -32.62 26.71 17.54
CA ALA A 388 -32.06 25.88 16.48
C ALA A 388 -30.65 25.39 16.89
N PRO A 389 -30.29 24.12 16.59
CA PRO A 389 -29.02 23.53 17.02
C PRO A 389 -27.84 24.42 16.61
N VAL A 390 -27.12 24.95 17.61
CA VAL A 390 -25.99 25.86 17.42
C VAL A 390 -24.85 25.11 16.74
N ARG A 391 -24.52 25.54 15.52
CA ARG A 391 -23.41 25.02 14.72
C ARG A 391 -22.09 25.26 15.46
N LYS A 392 -21.49 24.22 16.05
CA LYS A 392 -20.15 24.32 16.63
C LYS A 392 -19.14 24.52 15.48
N ARG A 393 -18.63 25.75 15.41
CA ARG A 393 -17.76 26.26 14.34
C ARG A 393 -16.47 25.44 14.27
N ALA A 394 -16.09 24.99 13.07
CA ALA A 394 -14.68 24.71 12.82
C ALA A 394 -13.92 26.03 13.00
N LEU A 395 -12.85 26.03 13.78
CA LEU A 395 -12.10 27.23 14.16
C LEU A 395 -11.83 28.16 12.96
N SER A 396 -12.03 29.44 13.22
CA SER A 396 -11.87 30.58 12.30
C SER A 396 -10.59 30.51 11.46
N LEU A 397 -10.77 30.76 10.17
CA LEU A 397 -9.88 30.54 9.02
C LEU A 397 -8.76 31.58 8.84
N ASN A 398 -8.24 32.19 9.92
CA ASN A 398 -7.13 33.16 9.79
C ASN A 398 -5.72 32.54 9.85
N SER A 399 -5.59 31.21 9.81
CA SER A 399 -4.27 30.53 9.90
C SER A 399 -3.94 29.56 8.77
N PHE A 400 -4.75 29.48 7.70
CA PHE A 400 -4.45 28.56 6.57
C PHE A 400 -4.68 29.14 5.16
N HIS A 401 -4.79 30.47 5.03
CA HIS A 401 -4.69 31.11 3.72
C HIS A 401 -3.22 31.34 3.37
N THR A 402 -2.59 30.31 2.78
CA THR A 402 -1.51 30.36 1.77
C THR A 402 -0.82 29.00 1.73
N ALA A 403 -1.53 28.00 1.23
CA ALA A 403 -0.88 26.95 0.48
C ALA A 403 -1.69 26.84 -0.81
N ASN A 404 -1.17 27.45 -1.87
CA ASN A 404 -1.49 27.05 -3.22
C ASN A 404 -1.26 25.53 -3.27
N PHE A 405 -2.34 24.77 -3.11
CA PHE A 405 -2.32 23.38 -3.53
C PHE A 405 -2.38 23.43 -5.03
N ASP A 406 -1.20 23.43 -5.64
CA ASP A 406 -1.05 23.05 -7.02
C ASP A 406 -1.90 21.80 -7.28
N HIS A 407 -2.62 21.85 -8.38
CA HIS A 407 -3.47 20.80 -8.90
C HIS A 407 -2.68 19.50 -9.17
N THR A 408 -2.23 18.78 -8.15
CA THR A 408 -1.66 17.45 -8.32
C THR A 408 -2.75 16.40 -8.14
N SER A 409 -3.30 15.98 -9.28
CA SER A 409 -3.87 14.66 -9.55
C SER A 409 -5.25 14.30 -9.00
N LEU A 410 -6.28 15.08 -9.35
CA LEU A 410 -7.63 14.52 -9.53
C LEU A 410 -8.29 15.12 -10.79
N GLN A 411 -7.62 14.99 -11.95
CA GLN A 411 -8.33 15.10 -13.22
C GLN A 411 -9.16 13.83 -13.41
N SER A 412 -10.46 13.99 -13.19
CA SER A 412 -11.50 13.11 -13.68
C SER A 412 -11.39 13.07 -15.21
N SER A 413 -10.95 11.96 -15.77
CA SER A 413 -11.07 11.68 -17.21
C SER A 413 -12.55 11.50 -17.56
N VAL A 414 -13.21 12.61 -17.89
CA VAL A 414 -14.38 12.61 -18.76
C VAL A 414 -13.87 13.07 -20.11
N LEU A 415 -13.81 12.16 -21.07
CA LEU A 415 -14.10 12.32 -22.51
C LEU A 415 -13.47 11.15 -23.27
N ALA A 416 -14.33 10.20 -23.69
CA ALA A 416 -14.22 9.40 -24.92
C ALA A 416 -15.36 8.37 -24.93
N ARG A 417 -16.54 8.80 -25.35
CA ARG A 417 -17.53 7.96 -26.04
C ARG A 417 -17.76 8.63 -27.40
N GLU A 418 -17.95 7.80 -28.43
CA GLU A 418 -18.05 8.14 -29.87
C GLU A 418 -16.66 8.36 -30.47
N PHE A 419 -16.07 7.48 -31.30
CA PHE A 419 -16.60 6.55 -32.32
C PHE A 419 -15.95 5.16 -32.28
#